data_AF-A0A930Z1M5-F1
#
_entry.id   AF-A0A930Z1M5-F1
#
_cell.length_a   1.000
_cell.length_b   1.000
_cell.length_c   1.000
_cell.angle_alpha   90.00
_cell.angle_beta   90.00
_cell.angle_gamma   90.00
#
_symmetry.space_group_name_H-M   'P 1'
#
loop_
_entity.id
_entity.type
_entity.pdbx_description
1 polymer ?
#
loop_
_entity_poly.entity_id
_entity_poly.type
_entity_poly.pdbx_seq_one_letter_code
_entity_poly.pdbx_strand_id
1 'polypeptide(L)'
;MTTAALRATLGRLAAGSVLALGLGCALSACGSGNGTALAKQACTHVDRSIGLLKESAQQSDKIDAARLTQRAYIELRDALPIAAKAAYLDGQWQALMTTVSESNRVPETTLTTALAAQCRVADSSTFDQAPPPSSIPPPAPVTSSP
;
A
#
# COMPACT_ATOMS: atom_id res chain seq x y z
N MET A 1 -26.75 60.71 20.08
CA MET A 1 -25.49 60.08 20.51
C MET A 1 -25.62 58.57 20.30
N THR A 2 -24.75 58.01 19.43
CA THR A 2 -24.19 56.63 19.38
C THR A 2 -25.12 55.40 19.44
N THR A 3 -25.37 54.61 18.38
CA THR A 3 -24.56 53.57 17.67
C THR A 3 -24.24 52.27 18.42
N ALA A 4 -24.59 51.15 17.75
CA ALA A 4 -23.93 49.83 17.71
C ALA A 4 -24.20 48.80 18.83
N ALA A 5 -25.03 47.79 18.49
CA ALA A 5 -24.85 46.41 18.96
C ALA A 5 -25.40 45.44 17.89
N LEU A 6 -24.79 45.47 16.70
CA LEU A 6 -24.94 44.44 15.68
C LEU A 6 -23.66 43.59 15.74
N ARG A 7 -23.80 42.26 15.68
CA ARG A 7 -22.75 41.21 15.65
C ARG A 7 -22.34 40.65 17.02
N ALA A 8 -22.93 39.51 17.37
CA ALA A 8 -22.18 38.39 17.98
C ALA A 8 -23.02 37.12 18.16
N THR A 9 -24.30 37.08 17.75
CA THR A 9 -25.12 35.85 17.80
C THR A 9 -25.27 35.18 16.43
N LEU A 10 -24.23 35.26 15.60
CA LEU A 10 -23.97 34.33 14.49
C LEU A 10 -23.44 32.96 14.99
N GLY A 11 -23.66 32.62 16.26
CA GLY A 11 -23.09 31.44 16.92
C GLY A 11 -23.98 30.20 16.92
N ARG A 12 -25.13 30.18 16.24
CA ARG A 12 -26.10 29.06 16.37
C ARG A 12 -26.75 28.57 15.07
N LEU A 13 -26.28 29.02 13.91
CA LEU A 13 -26.78 28.58 12.59
C LEU A 13 -25.63 28.17 11.65
N ALA A 14 -24.68 27.42 12.19
CA ALA A 14 -23.80 26.58 11.40
C ALA A 14 -24.13 25.12 11.71
N ALA A 15 -25.39 24.73 11.46
CA ALA A 15 -25.77 23.35 11.18
C ALA A 15 -25.13 23.00 9.83
N GLY A 16 -23.80 22.85 9.86
CA GLY A 16 -22.97 22.52 8.72
C GLY A 16 -23.14 21.05 8.43
N SER A 17 -23.96 20.77 7.43
CA SER A 17 -23.95 19.53 6.66
C SER A 17 -22.57 19.31 6.04
N VAL A 18 -21.58 18.91 6.86
CA VAL A 18 -20.33 18.34 6.36
C VAL A 18 -20.61 16.86 6.12
N LEU A 19 -21.13 16.61 4.92
CA LEU A 19 -21.14 15.30 4.28
C LEU A 19 -19.80 14.57 4.52
N ALA A 20 -19.85 13.49 5.30
CA ALA A 20 -19.51 12.14 4.86
C ALA A 20 -18.35 11.92 3.86
N LEU A 21 -17.24 12.65 3.95
CA LEU A 21 -16.03 12.44 3.12
C LEU A 21 -14.72 12.50 3.94
N GLY A 22 -14.75 12.02 5.19
CA GLY A 22 -13.61 12.20 6.11
C GLY A 22 -13.35 11.08 7.11
N LEU A 23 -13.83 9.85 6.86
CA LEU A 23 -13.58 8.68 7.74
C LEU A 23 -12.78 7.55 7.05
N GLY A 24 -11.94 7.86 6.06
CA GLY A 24 -11.09 6.87 5.39
C GLY A 24 -9.62 6.82 5.84
N CYS A 25 -9.11 7.86 6.52
CA CYS A 25 -7.66 8.02 6.73
C CYS A 25 -7.16 7.62 8.12
N ALA A 26 -7.98 6.94 8.94
CA ALA A 26 -7.65 6.62 10.33
C ALA A 26 -7.44 5.12 10.61
N LEU A 27 -7.06 4.32 9.60
CA LEU A 27 -6.51 2.96 9.81
C LEU A 27 -4.98 2.90 9.64
N SER A 28 -4.31 4.05 9.49
CA SER A 28 -2.87 4.12 9.29
C SER A 28 -2.08 4.01 10.59
N ALA A 29 -2.21 2.89 11.33
CA ALA A 29 -1.21 2.46 12.34
C ALA A 29 -1.63 1.18 13.06
N CYS A 30 -1.36 0.01 12.47
CA CYS A 30 -0.85 -1.18 13.19
C CYS A 30 -0.54 -2.32 12.20
N GLY A 31 0.30 -2.05 11.21
CA GLY A 31 1.00 -3.09 10.46
C GLY A 31 2.44 -3.10 10.93
N SER A 32 2.84 -4.09 11.74
CA SER A 32 4.26 -4.31 12.04
C SER A 32 4.99 -4.49 10.70
N GLY A 33 6.11 -3.79 10.45
CA GLY A 33 6.81 -3.70 9.14
C GLY A 33 7.14 -5.01 8.42
N ASN A 34 6.90 -6.15 9.06
CA ASN A 34 6.89 -7.47 8.44
C ASN A 34 5.88 -7.62 7.29
N GLY A 35 4.73 -6.91 7.32
CA GLY A 35 3.73 -6.96 6.25
C GLY A 35 4.23 -6.35 4.93
N THR A 36 4.78 -5.14 5.00
CA THR A 36 5.34 -4.42 3.84
C THR A 36 6.55 -5.14 3.24
N ALA A 37 7.45 -5.69 4.08
CA ALA A 37 8.59 -6.48 3.59
C ALA A 37 8.13 -7.72 2.79
N LEU A 38 7.10 -8.43 3.25
CA LEU A 38 6.51 -9.54 2.51
C LEU A 38 5.79 -9.08 1.24
N ALA A 39 5.10 -7.94 1.28
CA ALA A 39 4.48 -7.37 0.08
C ALA A 39 5.52 -7.05 -1.00
N LYS A 40 6.65 -6.43 -0.64
CA LYS A 40 7.80 -6.20 -1.55
C LYS A 40 8.36 -7.52 -2.10
N GLN A 41 8.46 -8.55 -1.26
CA GLN A 41 8.90 -9.87 -1.70
C GLN A 41 7.92 -10.50 -2.71
N ALA A 42 6.62 -10.43 -2.45
CA ALA A 42 5.61 -10.88 -3.41
C ALA A 42 5.69 -10.09 -4.72
N CYS A 43 5.91 -8.78 -4.63
CA CYS A 43 6.05 -7.90 -5.79
C CYS A 43 7.27 -8.21 -6.66
N THR A 44 8.35 -8.74 -6.09
CA THR A 44 9.51 -9.21 -6.88
C THR A 44 9.10 -10.33 -7.86
N HIS A 45 8.26 -11.26 -7.41
CA HIS A 45 7.73 -12.33 -8.26
C HIS A 45 6.73 -11.77 -9.30
N VAL A 46 5.85 -10.86 -8.89
CA VAL A 46 4.91 -10.17 -9.79
C VAL A 46 5.64 -9.43 -10.92
N ASP A 47 6.67 -8.65 -10.59
CA ASP A 47 7.43 -7.89 -11.58
C ASP A 47 8.16 -8.80 -12.56
N ARG A 48 8.73 -9.91 -12.07
CA ARG A 48 9.34 -10.92 -12.94
C ARG A 48 8.30 -11.55 -13.87
N SER A 49 7.10 -11.84 -13.35
CA SER A 49 5.98 -12.36 -14.14
C SER A 49 5.59 -11.41 -15.28
N ILE A 50 5.42 -10.13 -14.95
CA ILE A 50 5.11 -9.07 -15.93
C ILE A 50 6.25 -8.94 -16.97
N GLY A 51 7.51 -9.03 -16.54
CA GLY A 51 8.67 -9.03 -17.42
C GLY A 51 8.66 -10.19 -18.41
N LEU A 52 8.40 -11.41 -17.93
CA LEU A 52 8.30 -12.61 -18.76
C LEU A 52 7.13 -12.55 -19.75
N LEU A 53 5.99 -11.99 -19.34
CA LEU A 53 4.88 -11.74 -20.26
C LEU A 53 5.25 -10.75 -21.36
N LYS A 54 5.95 -9.67 -21.00
CA LYS A 54 6.43 -8.68 -21.99
C LYS A 54 7.43 -9.30 -22.96
N GLU A 55 8.33 -10.16 -22.49
CA GLU A 55 9.26 -10.92 -23.33
C GLU A 55 8.51 -11.88 -24.25
N SER A 56 7.50 -12.60 -23.74
CA SER A 56 6.68 -13.52 -24.53
C SER A 56 5.96 -12.82 -25.68
N ALA A 57 5.52 -11.58 -25.47
CA ALA A 57 4.84 -10.78 -26.49
C ALA A 57 5.75 -10.32 -27.62
N GLN A 58 7.07 -10.34 -27.42
CA GLN A 58 8.07 -9.95 -28.42
C GLN A 58 8.65 -11.16 -29.15
N GLN A 59 8.33 -12.38 -28.70
CA GLN A 59 8.88 -13.61 -29.24
C GLN A 59 8.16 -14.01 -30.53
N SER A 60 8.94 -14.34 -31.56
CA SER A 60 8.43 -14.80 -32.87
C SER A 60 8.09 -16.30 -32.85
N ASP A 61 8.83 -17.08 -32.05
CA ASP A 61 8.59 -18.50 -31.87
C ASP A 61 7.44 -18.75 -30.87
N LYS A 62 6.38 -19.44 -31.31
CA LYS A 62 5.19 -19.70 -30.49
C LYS A 62 5.45 -20.62 -29.30
N ILE A 63 6.41 -21.55 -29.41
CA ILE A 63 6.77 -22.47 -28.34
C ILE A 63 7.54 -21.71 -27.25
N ASP A 64 8.46 -20.84 -27.65
CA ASP A 64 9.19 -20.02 -26.70
C ASP A 64 8.29 -18.98 -26.02
N ALA A 65 7.36 -18.36 -26.77
CA ALA A 65 6.34 -17.48 -26.20
C ALA A 65 5.50 -18.21 -25.14
N ALA A 66 5.00 -19.41 -25.45
CA ALA A 66 4.22 -20.22 -24.51
C ALA A 66 5.04 -20.63 -23.27
N ARG A 67 6.33 -20.94 -23.45
CA ARG A 67 7.24 -21.25 -22.33
C ARG A 67 7.43 -20.04 -21.40
N LEU A 68 7.60 -18.85 -21.96
CA LEU A 68 7.71 -17.61 -21.19
C LEU A 68 6.41 -17.28 -20.45
N THR A 69 5.26 -17.43 -21.09
CA THR A 69 3.94 -17.28 -20.44
C THR A 69 3.76 -18.26 -19.29
N GLN A 70 4.16 -19.53 -19.46
CA GLN A 70 4.09 -20.53 -18.39
C GLN A 70 5.01 -20.18 -17.22
N ARG A 71 6.21 -19.66 -17.48
CA ARG A 71 7.12 -19.20 -16.42
C ARG A 71 6.56 -18.00 -15.68
N ALA A 72 5.93 -17.05 -16.38
CA ALA A 72 5.24 -15.93 -15.75
C ALA A 72 4.17 -16.45 -14.78
N TYR A 73 3.29 -17.34 -15.26
CA TYR A 73 2.27 -17.94 -14.41
C TYR A 73 2.83 -18.61 -13.14
N ILE A 74 3.97 -19.30 -13.23
CA ILE A 74 4.64 -19.90 -12.06
C ILE A 74 5.09 -18.83 -11.07
N GLU A 75 5.74 -17.75 -11.53
CA GLU A 75 6.15 -16.64 -10.67
C GLU A 75 4.95 -16.02 -9.95
N LEU A 76 3.83 -15.81 -10.66
CA LEU A 76 2.62 -15.27 -10.05
C LEU A 76 1.97 -16.24 -9.03
N ARG A 77 2.16 -17.55 -9.21
CA ARG A 77 1.74 -18.56 -8.23
C ARG A 77 2.63 -18.57 -6.99
N ASP A 78 3.93 -18.38 -7.15
CA ASP A 78 4.88 -18.27 -6.04
C ASP A 78 4.65 -16.98 -5.23
N ALA A 79 4.19 -15.90 -5.88
CA ALA A 79 3.80 -14.66 -5.20
C ALA A 79 2.58 -14.84 -4.26
N LEU A 80 1.64 -15.73 -4.59
CA LEU A 80 0.36 -15.86 -3.89
C LEU A 80 0.47 -16.14 -2.37
N PRO A 81 1.20 -17.17 -1.90
CA PRO A 81 1.32 -17.43 -0.46
C PRO A 81 2.02 -16.28 0.28
N ILE A 82 2.94 -15.58 -0.38
CA ILE A 82 3.66 -14.43 0.19
C ILE A 82 2.70 -13.24 0.34
N ALA A 83 1.92 -12.94 -0.71
CA ALA A 83 0.90 -11.90 -0.70
C ALA A 83 -0.20 -12.17 0.32
N ALA A 84 -0.64 -13.43 0.46
CA ALA A 84 -1.60 -13.84 1.49
C ALA A 84 -1.05 -13.62 2.90
N LYS A 85 0.22 -13.94 3.15
CA LYS A 85 0.88 -13.66 4.44
C LYS A 85 1.01 -12.16 4.70
N ALA A 86 1.37 -11.37 3.68
CA ALA A 86 1.41 -9.92 3.79
C ALA A 86 0.03 -9.35 4.15
N ALA A 87 -1.02 -9.81 3.48
CA ALA A 87 -2.42 -9.40 3.71
C ALA A 87 -2.96 -9.83 5.08
N TYR A 88 -2.48 -10.97 5.60
CA TYR A 88 -2.79 -11.43 6.95
C TYR A 88 -2.14 -10.54 8.03
N LEU A 89 -0.87 -10.16 7.84
CA LEU A 89 -0.15 -9.30 8.78
C LEU A 89 -0.60 -7.84 8.69
N ASP A 90 -1.02 -7.42 7.50
CA ASP A 90 -1.40 -6.05 7.23
C ASP A 90 -2.47 -5.99 6.14
N GLY A 91 -3.68 -5.58 6.54
CA GLY A 91 -4.86 -5.55 5.68
C GLY A 91 -4.73 -4.65 4.46
N GLN A 92 -3.75 -3.74 4.42
CA GLN A 92 -3.51 -2.91 3.24
C GLN A 92 -3.12 -3.73 2.00
N TRP A 93 -2.56 -4.93 2.19
CA TRP A 93 -2.14 -5.83 1.10
C TRP A 93 -3.23 -6.81 0.63
N GLN A 94 -4.47 -6.69 1.13
CA GLN A 94 -5.60 -7.54 0.71
C GLN A 94 -5.90 -7.41 -0.79
N ALA A 95 -5.77 -6.20 -1.35
CA ALA A 95 -5.93 -5.97 -2.79
C ALA A 95 -4.87 -6.71 -3.61
N LEU A 96 -3.62 -6.73 -3.15
CA LEU A 96 -2.52 -7.47 -3.78
C LEU A 96 -2.79 -8.97 -3.78
N MET A 97 -3.11 -9.54 -2.61
CA MET A 97 -3.48 -10.95 -2.50
C MET A 97 -4.64 -11.30 -3.44
N THR A 98 -5.71 -10.51 -3.42
CA THR A 98 -6.91 -10.77 -4.24
C THR A 98 -6.56 -10.76 -5.72
N THR A 99 -5.86 -9.73 -6.19
CA THR A 99 -5.48 -9.60 -7.60
C THR A 99 -4.59 -10.74 -8.05
N VAL A 100 -3.60 -11.15 -7.24
CA VAL A 100 -2.75 -12.31 -7.52
C VAL A 100 -3.58 -13.60 -7.55
N SER A 101 -4.57 -13.74 -6.65
CA SER A 101 -5.44 -14.92 -6.62
C SER A 101 -6.30 -15.08 -7.88
N GLU A 102 -6.76 -13.97 -8.47
CA GLU A 102 -7.56 -13.99 -9.70
C GLU A 102 -6.81 -14.51 -10.93
N SER A 103 -5.47 -14.63 -10.90
CA SER A 103 -4.72 -15.18 -12.02
C SER A 103 -4.98 -16.67 -12.29
N ASN A 104 -5.72 -17.39 -11.45
CA ASN A 104 -6.25 -18.72 -11.78
C ASN A 104 -7.55 -18.69 -12.60
N ARG A 105 -8.23 -17.54 -12.63
CA ARG A 105 -9.55 -17.34 -13.25
C ARG A 105 -9.46 -16.52 -14.52
N VAL A 106 -8.59 -15.52 -14.54
CA VAL A 106 -8.47 -14.58 -15.66
C VAL A 106 -7.06 -14.58 -16.25
N PRO A 107 -6.91 -14.27 -17.56
CA PRO A 107 -5.59 -14.14 -18.17
C PRO A 107 -4.75 -13.09 -17.46
N GLU A 108 -3.51 -13.43 -17.14
CA GLU A 108 -2.60 -12.57 -16.40
C GLU A 108 -2.39 -11.20 -17.04
N THR A 109 -2.41 -11.12 -18.38
CA THR A 109 -2.30 -9.87 -19.14
C THR A 109 -3.33 -8.82 -18.69
N THR A 110 -4.53 -9.24 -18.27
CA THR A 110 -5.59 -8.34 -17.77
C THR A 110 -5.32 -7.81 -16.36
N LEU A 111 -4.47 -8.51 -15.58
CA LEU A 111 -4.13 -8.18 -14.21
C LEU A 111 -2.88 -7.29 -14.11
N THR A 112 -1.99 -7.34 -15.11
CA THR A 112 -0.69 -6.66 -15.11
C THR A 112 -0.73 -5.20 -14.68
N THR A 113 -1.72 -4.43 -15.12
CA THR A 113 -1.84 -3.00 -14.76
C THR A 113 -2.16 -2.80 -13.28
N ALA A 114 -3.10 -3.59 -12.75
CA ALA A 114 -3.48 -3.52 -11.33
C ALA A 114 -2.33 -4.02 -10.44
N LEU A 115 -1.70 -5.12 -10.82
CA LEU A 115 -0.54 -5.68 -10.15
C LEU A 115 0.62 -4.69 -10.07
N ALA A 116 1.00 -4.06 -11.20
CA ALA A 116 2.05 -3.05 -11.22
C ALA A 116 1.69 -1.82 -10.36
N ALA A 117 0.43 -1.39 -10.35
CA ALA A 117 -0.01 -0.27 -9.52
C ALA A 117 0.10 -0.59 -8.03
N GLN A 118 -0.33 -1.79 -7.62
CA GLN A 118 -0.26 -2.25 -6.23
C GLN A 118 1.19 -2.44 -5.78
N CYS A 119 2.07 -2.92 -6.65
CA CYS A 119 3.49 -3.08 -6.33
C CYS A 119 4.24 -1.75 -6.21
N ARG A 120 3.89 -0.73 -7.00
CA ARG A 120 4.41 0.63 -6.77
C ARG A 120 4.06 1.17 -5.38
N VAL A 121 2.90 0.80 -4.81
CA VAL A 121 2.53 1.18 -3.44
C VAL A 121 3.42 0.46 -2.42
N ALA A 122 3.74 -0.82 -2.64
CA ALA A 122 4.69 -1.56 -1.80
C ALA A 122 6.08 -0.92 -1.81
N ASP A 123 6.57 -0.49 -2.97
CA ASP A 123 7.89 0.12 -3.09
C ASP A 123 7.99 1.52 -2.47
N SER A 124 6.91 2.31 -2.57
CA SER A 124 6.84 3.67 -2.03
C SER A 124 6.43 3.74 -0.56
N SER A 125 6.09 2.60 0.05
CA SER A 125 5.74 2.49 1.46
C SER A 125 6.95 2.87 2.35
N THR A 126 6.83 4.03 3.02
CA THR A 126 7.77 4.53 4.04
C THR A 126 7.54 3.92 5.42
N PHE A 127 6.56 3.03 5.57
CA PHE A 127 6.18 2.44 6.86
C PHE A 127 7.27 1.51 7.47
N ASP A 128 8.33 1.18 6.71
CA ASP A 128 9.52 0.44 7.19
C ASP A 128 10.74 1.34 7.47
N GLN A 129 10.62 2.67 7.37
CA GLN A 129 11.76 3.54 7.71
C GLN A 129 12.06 3.49 9.20
N ALA A 130 13.36 3.38 9.53
CA ALA A 130 13.83 3.56 10.90
C ALA A 130 13.34 4.91 11.43
N PRO A 131 12.93 5.01 12.72
CA PRO A 131 12.49 6.27 13.30
C PRO A 131 13.60 7.32 13.15
N PRO A 132 13.25 8.59 12.87
CA PRO A 132 14.24 9.65 12.78
C PRO A 132 15.06 9.74 14.07
N PRO A 133 16.36 10.09 14.01
CA PRO A 133 17.18 10.21 15.21
C PRO A 133 16.54 11.22 16.18
N SER A 134 16.33 10.79 17.42
CA SER A 134 15.76 11.62 18.48
C SER A 134 16.57 12.90 18.64
N SER A 135 15.97 14.03 18.25
CA SER A 135 16.57 15.38 18.46
C SER A 135 16.24 15.94 19.85
N ILE A 136 15.60 15.15 20.72
CA ILE A 136 15.26 15.57 22.08
C ILE A 136 16.51 15.41 22.96
N PRO A 137 17.08 16.51 23.49
CA PRO A 137 18.17 16.42 24.45
C PRO A 137 17.69 15.68 25.70
N PRO A 138 18.54 14.86 26.35
CA PRO A 138 18.17 14.24 27.61
C PRO A 138 17.79 15.35 28.63
N PRO A 139 16.75 15.13 29.46
CA PRO A 139 16.39 16.09 30.50
C PRO A 139 17.61 16.36 31.39
N ALA A 140 17.86 17.63 31.69
CA ALA A 140 18.97 18.02 32.55
C ALA A 140 18.86 17.31 33.91
N PRO A 141 19.95 16.80 34.48
CA PRO A 141 19.93 16.21 35.81
C PRO A 141 19.45 17.28 36.81
N VAL A 142 18.36 16.97 37.52
CA VAL A 142 17.89 17.82 38.62
C VAL A 142 18.78 17.56 39.83
N THR A 143 19.71 18.48 40.09
CA THR A 143 20.46 18.51 41.36
C THR A 143 19.46 18.79 42.48
N SER A 144 19.09 17.76 43.23
CA SER A 144 18.36 17.92 44.48
C SER A 144 19.38 18.29 45.56
N SER A 145 19.48 19.58 45.92
CA SER A 145 20.25 19.99 47.09
C SER A 145 19.47 19.65 48.37
N PRO A 146 20.16 19.19 49.44
CA PRO A 146 19.56 18.92 50.75
C PRO A 146 19.18 20.20 51.51
#